data_AF-A0A3N5WKJ5-F1
#
_entry.id   AF-A0A3N5WKJ5-F1
#
_cell.length_a   1.000
_cell.length_b   1.000
_cell.length_c   1.000
_cell.angle_alpha   90.00
_cell.angle_beta   90.00
_cell.angle_gamma   90.00
#
_symmetry.space_group_name_H-M   'P 1'
#
loop_
_entity.id
_entity.type
_entity.pdbx_description
1 polymer ?
#
loop_
_entity_poly.entity_id
_entity_poly.type
_entity_poly.pdbx_seq_one_letter_code
_entity_poly.pdbx_strand_id
1 'polypeptide(L)'
;MKTFNILAAAAVLGLFGTAFSAQAYDGDWKRGRIYYRSVCTSCHVAMPVGAINPSTKTKAEWAAYLKADKHAKGKDTVKQYVSKAYRASIKSGNKAAEKFANVPDQELLDDLAAFLKKGAKDGDSPASCS
;
A
#
# COMPACT_ATOMS: atom_id res chain seq x y z
N MET A 1 -50.71 39.04 37.56
CA MET A 1 -50.99 38.60 36.18
C MET A 1 -49.68 38.15 35.54
N LYS A 2 -49.65 36.89 35.10
CA LYS A 2 -48.87 36.31 33.98
C LYS A 2 -47.33 36.27 34.05
N THR A 3 -46.87 35.13 34.58
CA THR A 3 -45.92 34.16 33.96
C THR A 3 -44.71 34.69 33.19
N PHE A 4 -43.54 34.52 33.82
CA PHE A 4 -42.24 34.41 33.17
C PHE A 4 -42.17 33.15 32.31
N ASN A 5 -42.23 33.30 30.98
CA ASN A 5 -41.92 32.22 30.04
C ASN A 5 -40.40 32.14 29.87
N ILE A 6 -39.74 31.35 30.72
CA ILE A 6 -38.39 30.85 30.48
C ILE A 6 -38.54 29.70 29.45
N LEU A 7 -38.46 30.04 28.17
CA LEU A 7 -38.34 29.10 27.07
C LEU A 7 -37.08 29.47 26.28
N ALA A 8 -35.98 28.75 26.54
CA ALA A 8 -34.93 28.40 25.57
C ALA A 8 -33.70 27.83 26.33
N ALA A 9 -33.89 26.68 26.96
CA ALA A 9 -32.78 25.85 27.43
C ALA A 9 -32.95 24.47 26.81
N ALA A 10 -32.45 24.27 25.59
CA ALA A 10 -32.05 22.97 25.06
C ALA A 10 -31.41 23.10 23.68
N ALA A 11 -30.29 22.39 23.50
CA ALA A 11 -29.71 21.96 22.24
C ALA A 11 -28.84 22.95 21.44
N VAL A 12 -27.68 23.34 22.00
CA VAL A 12 -26.45 23.53 21.19
C VAL A 12 -25.27 22.93 21.96
N LEU A 13 -25.20 21.61 22.02
CA LEU A 13 -24.05 20.88 22.56
C LEU A 13 -23.82 19.65 21.69
N GLY A 14 -22.70 19.63 20.96
CA GLY A 14 -22.14 18.40 20.41
C GLY A 14 -22.08 18.29 18.89
N LEU A 15 -21.47 19.25 18.19
CA LEU A 15 -20.85 18.99 16.87
C LEU A 15 -19.39 19.46 16.85
N PHE A 16 -18.60 18.96 17.79
CA PHE A 16 -17.17 18.75 17.54
C PHE A 16 -17.00 17.33 17.01
N GLY A 17 -17.41 17.13 15.76
CA GLY A 17 -16.95 15.99 14.98
C GLY A 17 -15.46 16.19 14.78
N THR A 18 -14.64 15.45 15.52
CA THR A 18 -13.21 15.35 15.27
C THR A 18 -13.03 14.81 13.87
N ALA A 19 -12.80 15.72 12.92
CA ALA A 19 -12.20 15.39 11.64
C ALA A 19 -10.81 14.85 11.96
N PHE A 20 -10.71 13.53 12.16
CA PHE A 20 -9.45 12.84 12.01
C PHE A 20 -9.06 13.01 10.55
N SER A 21 -8.29 14.04 10.27
CA SER A 21 -7.53 14.14 9.04
C SER A 21 -6.65 12.90 9.01
N ALA A 22 -7.10 11.85 8.32
CA ALA A 22 -6.25 10.73 7.99
C ALA A 22 -5.09 11.34 7.19
N GLN A 23 -3.95 11.52 7.85
CA GLN A 23 -2.76 11.97 7.16
C GLN A 23 -2.47 10.92 6.10
N ALA A 24 -2.42 11.33 4.84
CA ALA A 24 -2.08 10.44 3.76
C ALA A 24 -0.68 9.88 4.06
N TYR A 25 -0.59 8.57 4.24
CA TYR A 25 0.67 7.91 4.44
C TYR A 25 1.44 7.93 3.12
N ASP A 26 2.58 8.62 3.07
CA ASP A 26 3.33 8.86 1.82
C ASP A 26 4.12 7.63 1.31
N GLY A 27 4.08 6.49 2.03
CA GLY A 27 4.78 5.26 1.66
C GLY A 27 6.30 5.34 1.86
N ASP A 28 6.87 4.40 2.62
CA ASP A 28 8.31 4.22 2.70
C ASP A 28 8.82 3.45 1.46
N TRP A 29 9.21 4.20 0.43
CA TRP A 29 9.76 3.61 -0.80
C TRP A 29 11.00 2.73 -0.56
N LYS A 30 11.79 2.96 0.50
CA LYS A 30 12.96 2.14 0.80
C LYS A 30 12.52 0.77 1.32
N ARG A 31 11.53 0.73 2.21
CA ARG A 31 10.92 -0.52 2.66
C ARG A 31 10.23 -1.24 1.51
N GLY A 32 9.49 -0.51 0.67
CA GLY A 32 8.88 -1.02 -0.56
C GLY A 32 9.89 -1.66 -1.51
N ARG A 33 11.05 -1.01 -1.72
CA ARG A 33 12.16 -1.56 -2.51
C ARG A 33 12.67 -2.89 -1.96
N ILE A 34 12.91 -2.96 -0.64
CA ILE A 34 13.42 -4.18 0.00
C ILE A 34 12.39 -5.31 -0.14
N TYR A 35 11.11 -5.02 0.13
CA TYR A 35 10.04 -6.00 0.00
C TYR A 35 9.91 -6.50 -1.45
N TYR A 36 9.86 -5.57 -2.41
CA TYR A 36 9.77 -5.90 -3.83
C TYR A 36 10.90 -6.83 -4.28
N ARG A 37 12.15 -6.48 -4.00
CA ARG A 37 13.31 -7.28 -4.42
C ARG A 37 13.36 -8.64 -3.72
N SER A 38 12.99 -8.69 -2.45
CA SER A 38 13.12 -9.91 -1.64
C SER A 38 11.95 -10.88 -1.85
N VAL A 39 10.75 -10.38 -2.12
CA VAL A 39 9.51 -11.18 -2.18
C VAL A 39 8.96 -11.25 -3.60
N CYS A 40 8.78 -10.12 -4.27
CA CYS A 40 8.19 -10.10 -5.61
C CYS A 40 9.20 -10.63 -6.65
N THR A 41 10.40 -10.06 -6.70
CA THR A 41 11.42 -10.46 -7.68
C THR A 41 11.82 -11.93 -7.49
N SER A 42 11.97 -12.42 -6.25
CA SER A 42 12.38 -13.81 -5.98
C SER A 42 11.40 -14.85 -6.54
N CYS A 43 10.09 -14.59 -6.49
CA CYS A 43 9.09 -15.43 -7.13
C CYS A 43 9.12 -15.26 -8.66
N HIS A 44 9.17 -14.01 -9.14
CA HIS A 44 9.08 -13.71 -10.56
C HIS A 44 10.25 -14.23 -11.40
N VAL A 45 11.48 -14.25 -10.87
CA VAL A 45 12.65 -14.80 -11.58
C VAL A 45 12.57 -16.32 -11.77
N ALA A 46 11.81 -17.03 -10.93
CA ALA A 46 11.58 -18.46 -11.06
C ALA A 46 10.44 -18.80 -12.05
N MET A 47 9.75 -17.78 -12.58
CA MET A 47 8.58 -17.93 -13.44
C MET A 47 8.90 -17.50 -14.87
N PRO A 48 8.16 -18.00 -15.90
CA PRO A 48 8.38 -17.62 -17.30
C PRO A 48 8.23 -16.11 -17.61
N VAL A 49 7.61 -15.35 -16.71
CA VAL A 49 7.50 -13.88 -16.81
C VAL A 49 8.84 -13.17 -16.56
N GLY A 50 9.79 -13.84 -15.91
CA GLY A 50 11.12 -13.31 -15.63
C GLY A 50 11.11 -12.15 -14.64
N ALA A 51 12.28 -11.51 -14.51
CA ALA A 51 12.45 -10.35 -13.66
C ALA A 51 11.52 -9.21 -14.09
N ILE A 52 10.71 -8.73 -13.14
CA ILE A 52 9.92 -7.51 -13.29
C ILE A 52 10.77 -6.33 -12.85
N ASN A 53 11.05 -5.44 -13.80
CA ASN A 53 11.75 -4.19 -13.52
C ASN A 53 10.71 -3.04 -13.45
N PRO A 54 10.71 -2.21 -12.38
CA PRO A 54 9.80 -1.06 -12.27
C PRO A 54 9.81 -0.13 -13.50
N SER A 55 10.93 0.02 -14.20
CA SER A 55 11.05 0.90 -15.38
C SER A 55 10.33 0.37 -16.63
N THR A 56 9.81 -0.85 -16.59
CA THR A 56 9.01 -1.44 -17.70
C THR A 56 7.62 -0.80 -17.86
N LYS A 57 7.16 -0.04 -16.86
CA LYS A 57 5.86 0.63 -16.84
C LYS A 57 6.01 2.07 -16.36
N THR A 58 5.09 2.92 -16.79
CA THR A 58 4.90 4.28 -16.29
C THR A 58 4.26 4.29 -14.90
N LYS A 59 4.32 5.43 -14.20
CA LYS A 59 3.62 5.66 -12.92
C LYS A 59 2.13 5.38 -13.03
N ALA A 60 1.52 5.81 -14.14
CA ALA A 60 0.09 5.60 -14.41
C ALA A 60 -0.24 4.12 -14.60
N GLU A 61 0.57 3.38 -15.35
CA GLU A 61 0.38 1.95 -15.55
C GLU A 61 0.57 1.15 -14.26
N TRP A 62 1.54 1.50 -13.41
CA TRP A 62 1.69 0.88 -12.09
C TRP A 62 0.50 1.19 -11.18
N ALA A 63 0.05 2.45 -11.16
CA ALA A 63 -1.12 2.84 -10.38
C ALA A 63 -2.38 2.09 -10.85
N ALA A 64 -2.58 1.96 -12.15
CA ALA A 64 -3.69 1.20 -12.73
C ALA A 64 -3.60 -0.30 -12.36
N TYR A 65 -2.42 -0.90 -12.44
CA TYR A 65 -2.19 -2.29 -12.05
C TYR A 65 -2.50 -2.55 -10.57
N LEU A 66 -1.99 -1.71 -9.67
CA LEU A 66 -2.24 -1.82 -8.23
C LEU A 66 -3.71 -1.57 -7.88
N LYS A 67 -4.35 -0.59 -8.53
CA LYS A 67 -5.78 -0.30 -8.36
C LYS A 67 -6.66 -1.43 -8.87
N ALA A 68 -6.30 -2.07 -9.98
CA ALA A 68 -7.02 -3.22 -10.51
C ALA A 68 -6.92 -4.43 -9.57
N ASP A 69 -5.85 -4.51 -8.78
CA ASP A 69 -5.62 -5.58 -7.80
C ASP A 69 -5.72 -6.99 -8.42
N LYS A 70 -5.24 -7.12 -9.65
CA LYS A 70 -5.20 -8.37 -10.41
C LYS A 70 -3.76 -8.81 -10.62
N HIS A 71 -3.46 -10.03 -10.19
CA HIS A 71 -2.18 -10.70 -10.37
C HIS A 71 -2.36 -12.04 -11.09
N ALA A 72 -1.30 -12.57 -11.70
CA ALA A 72 -1.32 -13.85 -12.41
C ALA A 72 -2.50 -14.01 -13.41
N LYS A 73 -2.70 -13.00 -14.26
CA LYS A 73 -3.83 -12.91 -15.22
C LYS A 73 -5.21 -12.88 -14.55
N GLY A 74 -5.29 -12.37 -13.32
CA GLY A 74 -6.53 -12.23 -12.54
C GLY A 74 -6.88 -13.44 -11.69
N LYS A 75 -5.99 -14.44 -11.57
CA LYS A 75 -6.17 -15.59 -10.68
C LYS A 75 -5.98 -15.22 -9.21
N ASP A 76 -5.10 -14.26 -8.95
CA ASP A 76 -4.73 -13.79 -7.62
C ASP A 76 -4.91 -12.28 -7.51
N THR A 77 -4.87 -11.75 -6.29
CA THR A 77 -4.81 -10.30 -6.04
C THR A 77 -3.38 -9.87 -5.71
N VAL A 78 -3.05 -8.60 -5.98
CA VAL A 78 -1.76 -8.05 -5.54
C VAL A 78 -1.73 -7.96 -4.01
N LYS A 79 -2.86 -7.58 -3.40
CA LYS A 79 -3.04 -7.48 -1.95
C LYS A 79 -2.74 -8.78 -1.21
N GLN A 80 -3.03 -9.93 -1.80
CA GLN A 80 -2.67 -11.24 -1.24
C GLN A 80 -1.17 -11.30 -0.94
N TYR A 81 -0.30 -10.85 -1.84
CA TYR A 81 1.15 -10.97 -1.73
C TYR A 81 1.82 -9.95 -0.80
N VAL A 82 1.08 -8.96 -0.30
CA VAL A 82 1.53 -8.06 0.77
C VAL A 82 0.84 -8.36 2.11
N SER A 83 -0.11 -9.30 2.13
CA SER A 83 -0.86 -9.62 3.33
C SER A 83 0.01 -10.22 4.43
N LYS A 84 -0.39 -10.03 5.69
CA LYS A 84 0.23 -10.71 6.84
C LYS A 84 0.15 -12.23 6.69
N ALA A 85 -0.97 -12.75 6.17
CA ALA A 85 -1.16 -14.18 5.95
C ALA A 85 -0.13 -14.76 4.98
N TYR A 86 0.09 -14.09 3.84
CA TYR A 86 1.10 -14.51 2.88
C TYR A 86 2.52 -14.37 3.43
N ARG A 87 2.84 -13.26 4.11
CA ARG A 87 4.14 -13.10 4.77
C ARG A 87 4.40 -14.22 5.78
N ALA A 88 3.38 -14.60 6.55
CA ALA A 88 3.46 -15.70 7.50
C ALA A 88 3.70 -17.06 6.82
N SER A 89 3.18 -17.29 5.61
CA SER A 89 3.40 -18.54 4.88
C SER A 89 4.80 -18.67 4.29
N ILE A 90 5.48 -17.55 4.00
CA ILE A 90 6.83 -17.56 3.40
C ILE A 90 7.97 -17.18 4.37
N LYS A 91 7.68 -16.76 5.61
CA LYS A 91 8.68 -16.22 6.55
C LYS A 91 9.85 -17.17 6.86
N SER A 92 9.63 -18.49 6.84
CA SER A 92 10.69 -19.47 7.08
C SER A 92 11.77 -19.49 6.00
N GLY A 93 11.41 -19.14 4.76
CA GLY A 93 12.31 -19.08 3.61
C GLY A 93 12.65 -17.66 3.15
N ASN A 94 12.06 -16.62 3.75
CA ASN A 94 12.19 -15.24 3.30
C ASN A 94 12.37 -14.26 4.47
N LYS A 95 13.61 -13.82 4.68
CA LYS A 95 13.98 -12.89 5.76
C LYS A 95 13.25 -11.55 5.69
N ALA A 96 12.85 -11.09 4.51
CA ALA A 96 12.10 -9.84 4.39
C ALA A 96 10.64 -10.03 4.87
N ALA A 97 10.03 -11.17 4.55
CA ALA A 97 8.69 -11.48 5.05
C ALA A 97 8.66 -11.61 6.57
N GLU A 98 9.69 -12.21 7.17
CA GLU A 98 9.89 -12.23 8.62
C GLU A 98 10.10 -10.81 9.18
N LYS A 99 11.07 -10.06 8.63
CA LYS A 99 11.41 -8.70 9.07
C LYS A 99 10.20 -7.77 9.07
N PHE A 100 9.33 -7.90 8.08
CA PHE A 100 8.17 -7.03 7.91
C PHE A 100 6.86 -7.66 8.39
N ALA A 101 6.87 -8.74 9.16
CA ALA A 101 5.65 -9.45 9.57
C ALA A 101 4.60 -8.56 10.28
N ASN A 102 5.05 -7.52 11.00
CA ASN A 102 4.17 -6.66 11.77
C ASN A 102 3.65 -5.43 11.01
N VAL A 103 4.22 -5.11 9.83
CA VAL A 103 3.78 -3.96 9.03
C VAL A 103 2.33 -4.20 8.57
N PRO A 104 1.39 -3.25 8.75
CA PRO A 104 0.03 -3.36 8.24
C PRO A 104 -0.01 -3.62 6.72
N ASP A 105 -1.02 -4.37 6.26
CA ASP A 105 -1.13 -4.76 4.84
C ASP A 105 -1.23 -3.54 3.92
N GLN A 106 -2.03 -2.54 4.33
CA GLN A 106 -2.19 -1.30 3.58
C GLN A 106 -0.89 -0.49 3.55
N GLU A 107 -0.20 -0.36 4.69
CA GLU A 107 1.06 0.38 4.77
C GLU A 107 2.12 -0.24 3.84
N LEU A 108 2.22 -1.57 3.82
CA LEU A 108 3.16 -2.27 2.95
C LEU A 108 2.78 -2.17 1.46
N LEU A 109 1.48 -2.16 1.15
CA LEU A 109 1.01 -1.89 -0.21
C LEU A 109 1.38 -0.47 -0.66
N ASP A 110 1.25 0.51 0.23
CA ASP A 110 1.57 1.91 -0.06
C ASP A 110 3.09 2.10 -0.24
N ASP A 111 3.92 1.42 0.55
CA ASP A 111 5.37 1.39 0.34
C ASP A 111 5.76 0.80 -1.02
N LEU A 112 5.13 -0.32 -1.38
CA LEU A 112 5.33 -1.00 -2.65
C LEU A 112 4.94 -0.05 -3.80
N ALA A 113 3.80 0.64 -3.68
CA ALA A 113 3.35 1.62 -4.64
C ALA A 113 4.31 2.81 -4.77
N ALA A 114 4.82 3.33 -3.65
CA ALA A 114 5.79 4.41 -3.62
C ALA A 114 7.09 4.01 -4.34
N PHE A 115 7.59 2.80 -4.09
CA PHE A 115 8.76 2.28 -4.79
C PHE A 115 8.52 2.10 -6.29
N LEU A 116 7.41 1.48 -6.69
CA LEU A 116 7.09 1.25 -8.10
C LEU A 116 6.94 2.57 -8.87
N LYS A 117 6.29 3.58 -8.28
CA LYS A 117 6.16 4.91 -8.90
C LYS A 117 7.51 5.62 -9.00
N LYS A 118 8.35 5.55 -7.97
CA LYS A 118 9.69 6.15 -8.00
C LYS A 118 10.58 5.51 -9.07
N GLY A 119 10.50 4.18 -9.21
CA GLY A 119 11.27 3.38 -10.16
C GLY A 119 10.67 3.26 -11.56
N ALA A 120 9.49 3.83 -11.79
CA ALA A 120 8.78 3.78 -13.06
C ALA A 120 9.58 4.42 -14.21
N LYS A 121 9.17 4.13 -15.45
CA LYS A 121 9.79 4.69 -16.67
C LYS A 121 9.89 6.22 -16.65
N ASP A 122 8.85 6.87 -16.15
CA ASP A 122 8.68 8.32 -15.95
C ASP A 122 8.75 8.71 -14.46
N GLY A 123 9.35 7.85 -13.63
CA GLY A 123 9.58 8.08 -12.21
C GLY A 123 10.82 8.94 -11.95
N ASP A 124 10.99 9.41 -10.71
CA ASP A 124 12.11 10.29 -10.32
C ASP A 124 13.47 9.59 -10.41
N SER A 125 13.49 8.26 -10.34
CA SER A 125 14.70 7.45 -10.44
C SER A 125 14.36 6.14 -11.15
N PRO A 126 14.16 6.17 -12.48
CA PRO A 126 13.79 5.00 -13.25
C PRO A 126 14.78 3.87 -13.00
N ALA A 127 14.28 2.70 -12.64
CA ALA A 127 15.14 1.56 -12.31
C ALA A 127 15.69 0.93 -13.61
N SER A 128 16.74 1.48 -14.21
CA SER A 128 17.26 0.97 -15.50
C SER A 128 18.19 -0.25 -15.39
N CYS A 129 18.77 -0.51 -14.21
CA CYS A 129 19.66 -1.65 -13.98
C CYS A 129 18.93 -2.77 -13.21
N SER A 130 18.93 -3.98 -13.76
CA SER A 130 18.33 -5.20 -13.17
C SER A 130 19.37 -5.97 -12.37
#